data_AF-A0A7X6K5Z7-F1
#
_entry.id   AF-A0A7X6K5Z7-F1
#
_cell.length_a   1.000
_cell.length_b   1.000
_cell.length_c   1.000
_cell.angle_alpha   90.00
_cell.angle_beta   90.00
_cell.angle_gamma   90.00
#
_symmetry.space_group_name_H-M   'P 1'
#
loop_
_entity.id
_entity.type
_entity.pdbx_description
1 polymer ?
#
loop_
_entity_poly.entity_id
_entity_poly.type
_entity_poly.pdbx_seq_one_letter_code
_entity_poly.pdbx_strand_id
1 'polypeptide(L)'
;MNRWQQLGPLQQDVLIGAGLGAALSLATWSWLWLAIGAWLGLCAGWTHDLARKRRVRREHARKTGAPVTWQERRAAEAGQREFRLRSASHYHVRDHAVQRRARNIAEAQGMDVLNAVFFLHYANRRFARPHRDDGLGPVNLHEVLGDLWSAEQIGEAICRSNVLIEDGWSYAWEPDKADRHLDELAAAHPGFSRRHLGRALDWGYELNR
;
A
#
# COMPACT_ATOMS: atom_id res chain seq x y z
N MET A 1 50.83 -3.13 28.24
CA MET A 1 50.52 -3.23 29.69
C MET A 1 49.47 -2.17 30.02
N ASN A 2 48.23 -2.58 30.26
CA ASN A 2 47.11 -1.66 30.41
C ASN A 2 47.06 -1.11 31.85
N ARG A 3 47.22 0.21 32.01
CA ARG A 3 47.15 0.95 33.29
C ARG A 3 45.83 0.74 34.07
N TRP A 4 44.83 0.11 33.46
CA TRP A 4 43.53 -0.20 34.06
C TRP A 4 43.58 -1.30 35.14
N GLN A 5 44.58 -2.18 35.12
CA GLN A 5 44.71 -3.27 36.10
C GLN A 5 45.29 -2.84 37.46
N GLN A 6 45.74 -1.59 37.60
CA GLN A 6 46.33 -1.08 38.87
C GLN A 6 45.31 -0.38 39.78
N LEU A 7 44.08 -0.16 39.34
CA LEU A 7 43.05 0.48 40.15
C LEU A 7 42.35 -0.57 41.03
N GLY A 8 42.22 -0.27 42.32
CA GLY A 8 41.50 -1.14 43.25
C GLY A 8 40.02 -1.26 42.86
N PRO A 9 39.36 -2.38 43.17
CA PRO A 9 37.98 -2.66 42.73
C PRO A 9 36.98 -1.55 43.11
N LEU A 10 37.14 -0.93 44.28
CA LEU A 10 36.31 0.20 44.72
C LEU A 10 36.45 1.47 43.85
N GLN A 11 37.62 1.71 43.25
CA GLN A 11 37.83 2.86 42.36
C GLN A 11 37.26 2.61 40.96
N GLN A 12 37.22 1.36 40.53
CA GLN A 12 36.61 0.97 39.26
C GLN A 12 35.09 1.16 39.30
N ASP A 13 34.43 0.78 40.39
CA ASP A 13 32.98 0.93 40.56
C ASP A 13 32.54 2.40 40.55
N VAL A 14 33.31 3.29 41.19
CA VAL A 14 33.02 4.74 41.20
C VAL A 14 33.16 5.36 39.81
N LEU A 15 34.16 4.96 39.04
CA LEU A 15 34.37 5.47 37.68
C LEU A 15 33.27 4.99 36.71
N ILE A 16 32.83 3.75 36.85
CA ILE A 16 31.71 3.20 36.07
C ILE A 16 30.42 3.95 36.43
N GLY A 17 30.16 4.16 37.72
CA GLY A 17 28.99 4.92 38.20
C GLY A 17 28.98 6.37 37.71
N ALA A 18 30.12 7.05 37.77
CA ALA A 18 30.26 8.43 37.28
C ALA A 18 30.08 8.52 35.76
N GLY A 19 30.64 7.56 35.01
CA GLY A 19 30.48 7.48 33.55
C GLY A 19 29.02 7.26 33.13
N LEU A 20 28.32 6.35 33.80
CA LEU A 20 26.89 6.10 33.58
C LEU A 20 26.02 7.32 33.93
N GLY A 21 26.31 7.98 35.05
CA GLY A 21 25.61 9.20 35.47
C GLY A 21 25.77 10.34 34.46
N ALA A 22 27.00 10.55 33.96
CA ALA A 22 27.26 11.56 32.94
C ALA A 22 26.55 11.25 31.60
N ALA A 23 26.58 9.98 31.16
CA ALA A 23 25.89 9.55 29.94
C ALA A 23 24.36 9.71 30.03
N LEU A 24 23.77 9.37 31.18
CA LEU A 24 22.34 9.58 31.44
C LEU A 24 21.98 11.07 31.49
N SER A 25 22.84 11.91 32.06
CA SER A 25 22.60 13.35 32.12
C SER A 25 22.60 13.99 30.71
N LEU A 26 23.53 13.58 29.84
CA LEU A 26 23.58 14.02 28.44
C LEU A 26 22.40 13.50 27.63
N ALA A 27 21.98 12.25 27.87
CA ALA A 27 20.78 11.70 27.26
C ALA A 27 19.56 12.54 27.66
N THR A 28 19.26 12.68 28.96
CA THR A 28 18.10 13.47 29.41
C THR A 28 18.11 14.92 28.90
N TRP A 29 19.28 15.54 28.78
CA TRP A 29 19.44 16.87 28.15
C TRP A 29 19.00 16.89 26.68
N SER A 30 19.38 15.90 25.89
CA SER A 30 18.98 15.81 24.48
C SER A 30 17.46 15.63 24.28
N TRP A 31 16.81 14.87 25.17
CA TRP A 31 15.36 14.67 25.14
C TRP A 31 14.60 15.97 25.48
N LEU A 32 15.14 16.81 26.35
CA LEU A 32 14.57 18.12 26.67
C LEU A 32 14.52 19.02 25.43
N TRP A 33 15.60 19.06 24.64
CA TRP A 33 15.67 19.85 23.40
C TRP A 33 14.70 19.35 22.33
N LEU A 34 14.54 18.03 22.20
CA LEU A 34 13.55 17.44 21.30
C LEU A 34 12.12 17.81 21.71
N ALA A 35 11.81 17.76 23.00
CA ALA A 35 10.51 18.16 23.52
C ALA A 35 10.22 19.65 23.27
N ILE A 36 11.19 20.53 23.51
CA ILE A 36 11.07 21.97 23.24
C ILE A 36 10.86 22.23 21.75
N GLY A 37 11.61 21.55 20.87
CA GLY A 37 11.45 21.66 19.43
C GLY A 37 10.05 21.24 18.94
N ALA A 38 9.54 20.12 19.46
CA ALA A 38 8.18 19.66 19.16
C ALA A 38 7.11 20.66 19.64
N TRP A 39 7.31 21.23 20.83
CA TRP A 39 6.38 22.22 21.40
C TRP A 39 6.36 23.52 20.59
N LEU A 40 7.53 24.03 20.20
CA LEU A 40 7.64 25.20 19.32
C LEU A 40 7.00 24.96 17.95
N GLY A 41 7.17 23.77 17.37
CA GLY A 41 6.50 23.40 16.12
C GLY A 41 4.97 23.43 16.23
N LEU A 42 4.42 22.90 17.32
CA LEU A 42 2.97 22.96 17.60
C LEU A 42 2.47 24.40 17.78
N CYS A 43 3.19 25.24 18.53
CA CYS A 43 2.83 26.65 18.73
C CYS A 43 2.89 27.46 17.42
N ALA A 44 3.91 27.22 16.58
CA ALA A 44 4.04 27.87 15.28
C ALA A 44 2.88 27.46 14.34
N GLY A 45 2.52 26.18 14.31
CA GLY A 45 1.37 25.69 13.54
C GLY A 45 0.05 26.32 14.00
N TRP A 46 -0.16 26.44 15.30
CA TRP A 46 -1.39 27.00 15.88
C TRP A 46 -1.53 28.51 15.61
N THR A 47 -0.44 29.27 15.74
CA THR A 47 -0.46 30.71 15.44
C THR A 47 -0.68 30.98 13.94
N HIS A 48 -0.12 30.15 13.07
CA HIS A 48 -0.33 30.24 11.62
C HIS A 48 -1.78 29.91 11.21
N ASP A 49 -2.39 28.89 11.82
CA ASP A 49 -3.80 28.56 11.59
C ASP A 49 -4.75 29.68 12.07
N LEU A 50 -4.46 30.28 13.23
CA LEU A 50 -5.19 31.44 13.74
C LEU A 50 -5.06 32.66 12.82
N ALA A 51 -3.86 32.93 12.30
CA ALA A 51 -3.62 34.01 11.35
C ALA A 51 -4.37 33.79 10.03
N ARG A 52 -4.38 32.55 9.52
CA ARG A 52 -5.12 32.17 8.31
C ARG A 52 -6.63 32.36 8.50
N LYS A 53 -7.18 31.90 9.61
CA LYS A 53 -8.61 32.09 9.95
C LYS A 53 -9.00 33.57 10.03
N ARG A 54 -8.12 34.43 10.56
CA ARG A 54 -8.33 35.88 10.59
C ARG A 54 -8.31 36.50 9.19
N ARG A 55 -7.41 36.07 8.30
CA ARG A 55 -7.36 36.55 6.90
C ARG A 55 -8.61 36.17 6.13
N VAL A 56 -9.05 34.91 6.22
CA VAL A 56 -10.28 34.43 5.55
C VAL A 56 -11.50 35.20 6.03
N ARG A 57 -11.63 35.49 7.34
CA ARG A 57 -12.73 36.33 7.86
C ARG A 57 -12.70 37.75 7.31
N ARG A 58 -11.52 38.35 7.16
CA ARG A 58 -11.36 39.70 6.59
C ARG A 58 -11.69 39.71 5.10
N GLU A 59 -11.23 38.73 4.33
CA GLU A 59 -11.56 38.61 2.92
C GLU A 59 -13.05 38.35 2.68
N HIS A 60 -13.68 37.50 3.49
CA HIS A 60 -15.10 37.25 3.39
C HIS A 60 -15.90 38.51 3.73
N ALA A 61 -15.62 39.17 4.86
CA ALA A 61 -16.25 40.45 5.21
C ALA A 61 -16.04 41.54 4.14
N ARG A 62 -14.89 41.54 3.45
CA ARG A 62 -14.60 42.47 2.36
C ARG A 62 -15.35 42.14 1.06
N LYS A 63 -15.67 40.86 0.81
CA LYS A 63 -16.38 40.41 -0.39
C LYS A 63 -17.91 40.45 -0.24
N THR A 64 -18.44 40.12 0.94
CA THR A 64 -19.90 40.03 1.17
C THR A 64 -20.46 41.16 2.04
N GLY A 65 -19.61 42.00 2.65
CA GLY A 65 -20.04 43.13 3.48
C GLY A 65 -20.66 42.73 4.84
N ALA A 66 -20.80 41.43 5.12
CA ALA A 66 -21.46 40.90 6.31
C ALA A 66 -20.54 39.93 7.09
N PRO A 67 -20.67 39.86 8.42
CA PRO A 67 -19.95 38.86 9.21
C PRO A 67 -20.45 37.44 8.88
N VAL A 68 -19.50 36.50 8.72
CA VAL A 68 -19.80 35.08 8.46
C VAL A 68 -20.78 34.55 9.51
N THR A 69 -21.94 34.10 9.03
CA THR A 69 -23.01 33.61 9.90
C THR A 69 -22.62 32.27 10.52
N TRP A 70 -23.25 31.93 11.65
CA TRP A 70 -22.99 30.64 12.30
C TRP A 70 -23.41 29.44 11.43
N GLN A 71 -24.44 29.61 10.58
CA GLN A 71 -24.89 28.60 9.63
C GLN A 71 -23.85 28.33 8.54
N GLU A 72 -23.25 29.36 7.93
CA GLU A 72 -22.16 29.20 6.95
C GLU A 72 -20.94 28.52 7.56
N ARG A 73 -20.66 28.82 8.84
CA ARG A 73 -19.56 28.20 9.57
C ARG A 73 -19.78 26.70 9.78
N ARG A 74 -21.00 26.30 10.17
CA ARG A 74 -21.39 24.88 10.24
C ARG A 74 -21.34 24.19 8.88
N ALA A 75 -21.80 24.84 7.81
CA ALA A 75 -21.77 24.28 6.47
C ALA A 75 -20.32 24.04 5.98
N ALA A 76 -19.42 24.98 6.24
CA ALA A 76 -18.00 24.83 5.92
C ALA A 76 -17.33 23.72 6.75
N GLU A 77 -17.66 23.59 8.03
CA GLU A 77 -17.17 22.50 8.89
C GLU A 77 -17.70 21.14 8.44
N ALA A 78 -18.97 21.05 8.04
CA ALA A 78 -19.56 19.83 7.48
C ALA A 78 -18.85 19.41 6.18
N GLY A 79 -18.61 20.34 5.26
CA GLY A 79 -17.85 20.07 4.03
C GLY A 79 -16.41 19.63 4.30
N GLN A 80 -15.73 20.24 5.27
CA GLN A 80 -14.39 19.79 5.68
C GLN A 80 -14.41 18.40 6.32
N ARG A 81 -15.44 18.08 7.11
CA ARG A 81 -15.59 16.77 7.74
C ARG A 81 -15.86 15.69 6.69
N GLU A 82 -16.73 15.96 5.73
CA GLU A 82 -17.02 15.05 4.63
C GLU A 82 -15.78 14.83 3.75
N PHE A 83 -15.03 15.88 3.42
CA PHE A 83 -13.77 15.76 2.71
C PHE A 83 -12.76 14.90 3.47
N ARG A 84 -12.62 15.09 4.80
CA ARG A 84 -11.76 14.25 5.65
C ARG A 84 -12.18 12.79 5.67
N LEU A 85 -13.48 12.51 5.75
CA LEU A 85 -14.00 11.14 5.74
C LEU A 85 -13.78 10.47 4.37
N ARG A 86 -14.03 11.18 3.27
CA ARG A 86 -13.74 10.67 1.92
C ARG A 86 -12.25 10.41 1.74
N SER A 87 -11.39 11.33 2.15
CA SER A 87 -9.94 11.15 2.06
C SER A 87 -9.45 9.99 2.94
N ALA A 88 -9.89 9.89 4.19
CA ALA A 88 -9.55 8.76 5.06
C ALA A 88 -10.02 7.40 4.48
N SER A 89 -11.22 7.36 3.89
CA SER A 89 -11.71 6.18 3.18
C SER A 89 -10.81 5.79 2.01
N HIS A 90 -10.40 6.77 1.18
CA HIS A 90 -9.46 6.53 0.07
C HIS A 90 -8.10 6.01 0.55
N TYR A 91 -7.56 6.53 1.67
CA TYR A 91 -6.31 6.01 2.24
C TYR A 91 -6.45 4.55 2.68
N HIS A 92 -7.52 4.18 3.37
CA HIS A 92 -7.73 2.79 3.78
C HIS A 92 -7.91 1.85 2.60
N VAL A 93 -8.66 2.24 1.57
CA VAL A 93 -8.82 1.43 0.34
C VAL A 93 -7.48 1.21 -0.34
N ARG A 94 -6.64 2.25 -0.43
CA ARG A 94 -5.30 2.16 -1.01
C ARG A 94 -4.38 1.25 -0.19
N ASP A 95 -4.36 1.37 1.13
CA ASP A 95 -3.52 0.54 1.99
C ASP A 95 -3.87 -0.94 1.87
N HIS A 96 -5.18 -1.27 1.86
CA HIS A 96 -5.64 -2.63 1.63
C HIS A 96 -5.25 -3.15 0.24
N ALA A 97 -5.32 -2.30 -0.79
CA ALA A 97 -4.90 -2.66 -2.14
C ALA A 97 -3.39 -2.93 -2.22
N VAL A 98 -2.55 -2.12 -1.55
CA VAL A 98 -1.10 -2.34 -1.45
C VAL A 98 -0.79 -3.67 -0.75
N GLN A 99 -1.42 -3.93 0.39
CA GLN A 99 -1.22 -5.18 1.14
C GLN A 99 -1.65 -6.41 0.33
N ARG A 100 -2.79 -6.33 -0.36
CA ARG A 100 -3.27 -7.39 -1.24
C ARG A 100 -2.31 -7.62 -2.41
N ARG A 101 -1.81 -6.54 -3.04
CA ARG A 101 -0.82 -6.63 -4.12
C ARG A 101 0.46 -7.30 -3.62
N ALA A 102 1.00 -6.90 -2.48
CA ALA A 102 2.19 -7.51 -1.90
C ALA A 102 2.00 -9.01 -1.62
N ARG A 103 0.84 -9.40 -1.08
CA ARG A 103 0.49 -10.82 -0.85
C ARG A 103 0.41 -11.60 -2.15
N ASN A 104 -0.25 -11.05 -3.17
CA ASN A 104 -0.38 -11.69 -4.47
C ASN A 104 0.98 -11.89 -5.14
N ILE A 105 1.86 -10.90 -5.02
CA ILE A 105 3.25 -10.98 -5.51
C ILE A 105 4.00 -12.10 -4.80
N ALA A 106 3.96 -12.13 -3.46
CA ALA A 106 4.63 -13.17 -2.68
C ALA A 106 4.09 -14.58 -2.98
N GLU A 107 2.78 -14.73 -3.19
CA GLU A 107 2.17 -16.01 -3.60
C GLU A 107 2.70 -16.43 -4.98
N ALA A 108 2.74 -15.51 -5.96
CA ALA A 108 3.21 -15.79 -7.31
C ALA A 108 4.70 -16.19 -7.35
N GLN A 109 5.54 -15.58 -6.51
CA GLN A 109 6.97 -15.93 -6.41
C GLN A 109 7.21 -17.37 -5.92
N GLY A 110 6.22 -18.00 -5.27
CA GLY A 110 6.26 -19.40 -4.85
C GLY A 110 5.76 -20.40 -5.89
N MET A 111 5.36 -19.95 -7.09
CA MET A 111 4.83 -20.80 -8.16
C MET A 111 5.87 -21.01 -9.28
N ASP A 112 5.61 -21.94 -10.20
CA ASP A 112 6.34 -22.01 -11.46
C ASP A 112 5.99 -20.82 -12.37
N VAL A 113 6.87 -20.54 -13.36
CA VAL A 113 6.78 -19.36 -14.21
C VAL A 113 5.42 -19.18 -14.89
N LEU A 114 4.81 -20.25 -15.40
CA LEU A 114 3.54 -20.17 -16.11
C LEU A 114 2.41 -19.78 -15.16
N ASN A 115 2.34 -20.47 -14.02
CA ASN A 115 1.30 -20.23 -13.03
C ASN A 115 1.48 -18.87 -12.32
N ALA A 116 2.71 -18.46 -12.03
CA ALA A 116 3.03 -17.15 -11.46
C ALA A 116 2.61 -16.00 -12.39
N VAL A 117 3.00 -16.07 -13.67
CA VAL A 117 2.68 -15.06 -14.68
C VAL A 117 1.18 -15.02 -14.92
N PHE A 118 0.51 -16.17 -15.11
CA PHE A 118 -0.93 -16.20 -15.26
C PHE A 118 -1.65 -15.57 -14.08
N PHE A 119 -1.26 -15.92 -12.85
CA PHE A 119 -1.92 -15.43 -11.64
C PHE A 119 -1.93 -13.89 -11.57
N LEU A 120 -0.79 -13.24 -11.82
CA LEU A 120 -0.67 -11.78 -11.79
C LEU A 120 -1.25 -11.12 -13.05
N HIS A 121 -1.03 -11.72 -14.24
CA HIS A 121 -1.53 -11.20 -15.51
C HIS A 121 -3.07 -11.24 -15.58
N TYR A 122 -3.66 -12.34 -15.14
CA TYR A 122 -5.11 -12.50 -14.98
C TYR A 122 -5.67 -11.42 -14.06
N ALA A 123 -5.05 -11.18 -12.90
CA ALA A 123 -5.47 -10.13 -11.98
C ALA A 123 -5.38 -8.73 -12.63
N ASN A 124 -4.29 -8.43 -13.34
CA ASN A 124 -4.12 -7.18 -14.08
C ASN A 124 -5.24 -6.96 -15.10
N ARG A 125 -5.59 -7.99 -15.90
CA ARG A 125 -6.63 -7.85 -16.92
C ARG A 125 -8.02 -7.76 -16.31
N ARG A 126 -8.34 -8.64 -15.34
CA ARG A 126 -9.66 -8.72 -14.73
C ARG A 126 -10.00 -7.50 -13.87
N PHE A 127 -9.02 -6.96 -13.15
CA PHE A 127 -9.21 -5.83 -12.22
C PHE A 127 -8.63 -4.52 -12.74
N ALA A 128 -8.37 -4.40 -14.05
CA ALA A 128 -7.86 -3.18 -14.69
C ALA A 128 -8.68 -1.93 -14.38
N ARG A 129 -10.01 -2.05 -14.25
CA ARG A 129 -10.91 -0.94 -13.85
C ARG A 129 -10.74 -0.57 -12.37
N PRO A 130 -10.88 -1.50 -11.39
CA PRO A 130 -10.59 -1.23 -9.98
C PRO A 130 -9.21 -0.64 -9.69
N HIS A 131 -8.18 -0.98 -10.47
CA HIS A 131 -6.83 -0.39 -10.32
C HIS A 131 -6.74 1.10 -10.65
N ARG A 132 -7.78 1.69 -11.27
CA ARG A 132 -7.89 3.15 -11.41
C ARG A 132 -8.35 3.82 -10.12
N ASP A 133 -9.12 3.12 -9.30
CA ASP A 133 -9.73 3.68 -8.10
C ASP A 133 -8.79 3.63 -6.88
N ASP A 134 -7.89 2.65 -6.85
CA ASP A 134 -6.84 2.53 -5.82
C ASP A 134 -5.54 3.31 -6.15
N GLY A 135 -5.38 3.72 -7.42
CA GLY A 135 -4.23 4.48 -7.91
C GLY A 135 -2.93 3.69 -8.02
N LEU A 136 -2.97 2.35 -7.95
CA LEU A 136 -1.77 1.50 -7.98
C LEU A 136 -1.42 1.02 -9.40
N GLY A 137 -2.40 1.03 -10.32
CA GLY A 137 -2.21 0.52 -11.67
C GLY A 137 -1.92 -0.99 -11.72
N PRO A 138 -1.72 -1.54 -12.94
CA PRO A 138 -1.37 -2.94 -13.12
C PRO A 138 0.02 -3.26 -12.55
N VAL A 139 0.21 -4.52 -12.15
CA VAL A 139 1.51 -5.04 -11.72
C VAL A 139 2.44 -5.19 -12.93
N ASN A 140 3.62 -4.58 -12.88
CA ASN A 140 4.66 -4.83 -13.87
C ASN A 140 5.31 -6.18 -13.61
N LEU A 141 5.05 -7.16 -14.49
CA LEU A 141 5.51 -8.54 -14.31
C LEU A 141 7.03 -8.67 -14.43
N HIS A 142 7.66 -7.91 -15.33
CA HIS A 142 9.12 -7.93 -15.49
C HIS A 142 9.84 -7.34 -14.28
N GLU A 143 9.26 -6.31 -13.65
CA GLU A 143 9.82 -5.72 -12.43
C GLU A 143 9.73 -6.69 -11.24
N VAL A 144 8.60 -7.38 -11.10
CA VAL A 144 8.33 -8.20 -9.91
C VAL A 144 8.91 -9.61 -10.01
N LEU A 145 8.97 -10.17 -11.21
CA LEU A 145 9.37 -11.55 -11.46
C LEU A 145 10.71 -11.67 -12.21
N GLY A 146 11.30 -10.55 -12.66
CA GLY A 146 12.53 -10.53 -13.45
C GLY A 146 13.77 -11.06 -12.72
N ASP A 147 13.77 -11.05 -11.39
CA ASP A 147 14.83 -11.66 -10.58
C ASP A 147 14.76 -13.19 -10.58
N LEU A 148 13.59 -13.77 -10.90
CA LEU A 148 13.34 -15.22 -10.87
C LEU A 148 13.42 -15.85 -12.26
N TRP A 149 12.95 -15.14 -13.30
CA TRP A 149 12.88 -15.66 -14.67
C TRP A 149 13.29 -14.62 -15.69
N SER A 150 13.78 -15.09 -16.84
CA SER A 150 14.20 -14.20 -17.92
C SER A 150 13.02 -13.46 -18.54
N ALA A 151 13.31 -12.31 -19.17
CA ALA A 151 12.30 -11.55 -19.90
C ALA A 151 11.61 -12.39 -21.00
N GLU A 152 12.33 -13.31 -21.63
CA GLU A 152 11.81 -14.22 -22.64
C GLU A 152 10.82 -15.22 -22.04
N GLN A 153 11.16 -15.86 -20.91
CA GLN A 153 10.27 -16.79 -20.21
C GLN A 153 8.99 -16.08 -19.73
N ILE A 154 9.12 -14.86 -19.19
CA ILE A 154 7.98 -14.05 -18.78
C ILE A 154 7.11 -13.69 -19.99
N GLY A 155 7.73 -13.27 -21.10
CA GLY A 155 7.04 -12.93 -22.35
C GLY A 155 6.27 -14.10 -22.94
N GLU A 156 6.89 -15.28 -23.01
CA GLU A 156 6.24 -16.51 -23.47
C GLU A 156 5.06 -16.88 -22.57
N ALA A 157 5.25 -16.84 -21.25
CA ALA A 157 4.20 -17.14 -20.29
C ALA A 157 3.02 -16.15 -20.38
N ILE A 158 3.27 -14.86 -20.67
CA ILE A 158 2.21 -13.88 -20.94
C ILE A 158 1.42 -14.27 -22.19
N CYS A 159 2.10 -14.61 -23.28
CA CYS A 159 1.45 -15.04 -24.52
C CYS A 159 0.55 -16.26 -24.27
N ARG A 160 1.07 -17.30 -23.62
CA ARG A 160 0.32 -18.51 -23.28
C ARG A 160 -0.85 -18.22 -22.33
N SER A 161 -0.66 -17.33 -21.36
CA SER A 161 -1.74 -16.90 -20.46
C SER A 161 -2.86 -16.17 -21.19
N ASN A 162 -2.55 -15.38 -22.21
CA ASN A 162 -3.57 -14.73 -23.04
C ASN A 162 -4.43 -15.74 -23.79
N VAL A 163 -3.81 -16.74 -24.41
CA VAL A 163 -4.55 -17.80 -25.12
C VAL A 163 -5.45 -18.57 -24.15
N LEU A 164 -4.93 -18.95 -22.97
CA LEU A 164 -5.73 -19.62 -21.94
C LEU A 164 -6.95 -18.79 -21.50
N ILE A 165 -6.78 -17.47 -21.32
CA ILE A 165 -7.88 -16.57 -20.94
C ILE A 165 -8.94 -16.52 -22.04
N GLU A 166 -8.52 -16.40 -23.30
CA GLU A 166 -9.42 -16.34 -24.46
C GLU A 166 -10.17 -17.66 -24.66
N ASP A 167 -9.49 -18.79 -24.53
CA ASP A 167 -10.12 -20.11 -24.59
C ASP A 167 -11.09 -20.32 -23.42
N GLY A 168 -10.72 -19.87 -22.21
CA GLY A 168 -11.61 -19.89 -21.04
C GLY A 168 -12.91 -19.10 -21.26
N TRP A 169 -12.86 -17.99 -22.01
CA TRP A 169 -14.06 -17.23 -22.39
C TRP A 169 -14.95 -17.96 -23.40
N SER A 170 -14.40 -18.84 -24.24
CA SER A 170 -15.20 -19.58 -25.22
C SER A 170 -16.20 -20.54 -24.54
N TYR A 171 -15.86 -21.03 -23.35
CA TYR A 171 -16.66 -21.97 -22.56
C TYR A 171 -17.73 -21.32 -21.67
N ALA A 172 -17.84 -20.00 -21.73
CA ALA A 172 -18.61 -19.17 -20.80
C ALA A 172 -20.15 -19.36 -20.82
N TRP A 173 -20.69 -20.25 -21.65
CA TRP A 173 -22.13 -20.44 -21.83
C TRP A 173 -22.69 -21.74 -21.21
N GLU A 174 -21.83 -22.67 -20.78
CA GLU A 174 -22.26 -23.97 -20.24
C GLU A 174 -21.61 -24.27 -18.88
N PRO A 175 -22.09 -23.65 -17.78
CA PRO A 175 -21.52 -23.83 -16.44
C PRO A 175 -21.74 -25.24 -15.87
N ASP A 176 -22.75 -25.96 -16.34
CA ASP A 176 -23.04 -27.35 -15.99
C ASP A 176 -21.99 -28.34 -16.50
N LYS A 177 -21.15 -27.94 -17.46
CA LYS A 177 -20.08 -28.77 -18.03
C LYS A 177 -18.67 -28.37 -17.58
N ALA A 178 -18.56 -27.65 -16.45
CA ALA A 178 -17.29 -27.10 -15.98
C ALA A 178 -16.14 -28.13 -15.90
N ASP A 179 -16.39 -29.33 -15.37
CA ASP A 179 -15.35 -30.36 -15.26
C ASP A 179 -14.83 -30.83 -16.62
N ARG A 180 -15.73 -31.02 -17.59
CA ARG A 180 -15.35 -31.38 -18.97
C ARG A 180 -14.51 -30.27 -19.60
N HIS A 181 -14.92 -29.01 -19.45
CA HIS A 181 -14.17 -27.87 -19.98
C HIS A 181 -12.79 -27.73 -19.32
N LEU A 182 -12.67 -28.03 -18.02
CA LEU A 182 -11.37 -28.06 -17.35
C LEU A 182 -10.45 -29.13 -17.92
N ASP A 183 -10.97 -30.29 -18.27
CA ASP A 183 -10.18 -31.36 -18.87
C ASP A 183 -9.76 -31.00 -20.31
N GLU A 184 -10.66 -30.39 -21.09
CA GLU A 184 -10.35 -29.86 -22.43
C GLU A 184 -9.27 -28.75 -22.36
N LEU A 185 -9.41 -27.80 -21.42
CA LEU A 185 -8.41 -26.76 -21.19
C LEU A 185 -7.08 -27.34 -20.69
N ALA A 186 -7.09 -28.36 -19.84
CA ALA A 186 -5.87 -29.01 -19.36
C ALA A 186 -5.13 -29.71 -20.50
N ALA A 187 -5.85 -30.30 -21.45
CA ALA A 187 -5.28 -30.91 -22.65
C ALA A 187 -4.69 -29.85 -23.60
N ALA A 188 -5.38 -28.72 -23.80
CA ALA A 188 -4.94 -27.65 -24.68
C ALA A 188 -3.80 -26.80 -24.11
N HIS A 189 -3.75 -26.64 -22.78
CA HIS A 189 -2.84 -25.73 -22.09
C HIS A 189 -1.96 -26.44 -21.05
N PRO A 190 -1.05 -27.34 -21.49
CA PRO A 190 -0.24 -28.13 -20.57
C PRO A 190 0.70 -27.25 -19.73
N GLY A 191 0.81 -27.56 -18.44
CA GLY A 191 1.67 -26.84 -17.49
C GLY A 191 0.93 -25.84 -16.59
N PHE A 192 -0.29 -25.41 -16.95
CA PHE A 192 -1.12 -24.68 -16.00
C PHE A 192 -1.76 -25.63 -14.99
N SER A 193 -1.79 -25.20 -13.73
CA SER A 193 -2.48 -25.94 -12.67
C SER A 193 -4.00 -25.90 -12.86
N ARG A 194 -4.71 -26.93 -12.40
CA ARG A 194 -6.18 -26.99 -12.45
C ARG A 194 -6.85 -25.77 -11.80
N ARG A 195 -6.24 -25.19 -10.75
CA ARG A 195 -6.70 -23.96 -10.10
C ARG A 195 -6.70 -22.77 -11.07
N HIS A 196 -5.67 -22.63 -11.90
CA HIS A 196 -5.56 -21.53 -12.86
C HIS A 196 -6.45 -21.71 -14.09
N LEU A 197 -6.60 -22.95 -14.56
CA LEU A 197 -7.60 -23.29 -15.58
C LEU A 197 -9.02 -22.94 -15.10
N GLY A 198 -9.36 -23.29 -13.85
CA GLY A 198 -10.63 -22.91 -13.20
C GLY A 198 -10.88 -21.41 -13.21
N ARG A 199 -9.87 -20.60 -12.87
CA ARG A 199 -10.02 -19.13 -12.88
C ARG A 199 -10.26 -18.56 -14.29
N ALA A 200 -9.60 -19.11 -15.31
CA ALA A 200 -9.83 -18.68 -16.68
C ALA A 200 -11.29 -18.96 -17.10
N LEU A 201 -11.78 -20.15 -16.77
CA LEU A 201 -13.15 -20.59 -17.03
C LEU A 201 -14.18 -19.75 -16.27
N ASP A 202 -13.98 -19.54 -14.97
CA ASP A 202 -14.86 -18.73 -14.10
C ASP A 202 -15.01 -17.30 -14.63
N TRP A 203 -13.93 -16.71 -15.15
CA TRP A 203 -14.00 -15.39 -15.74
C TRP A 203 -14.86 -15.35 -16.99
N GLY A 204 -14.78 -16.38 -17.83
CA GLY A 204 -15.71 -16.54 -18.94
C GLY A 204 -17.15 -16.46 -18.47
N TYR A 205 -17.53 -17.31 -17.51
CA TYR A 205 -18.90 -17.34 -16.98
C TYR A 205 -19.39 -15.99 -16.44
N GLU A 206 -18.52 -15.25 -15.74
CA GLU A 206 -18.88 -13.94 -15.22
C GLU A 206 -19.10 -12.87 -16.31
N LEU A 207 -18.41 -12.96 -17.44
CA LEU A 207 -18.61 -12.01 -18.55
C LEU A 207 -19.98 -12.16 -19.23
N ASN A 208 -20.58 -13.35 -19.14
CA ASN A 208 -21.85 -13.69 -19.79
C ASN A 208 -23.06 -13.73 -18.85
N ARG A 209 -22.87 -13.36 -17.57
CA ARG A 209 -23.93 -13.22 -16.58
C ARG A 209 -24.49 -11.80 -16.56
#